data_AF-A0A0B7BF24-F1
#
_entry.id   AF-A0A0B7BF24-F1
#
_cell.length_a   1.000
_cell.length_b   1.000
_cell.length_c   1.000
_cell.angle_alpha   90.00
_cell.angle_beta   90.00
_cell.angle_gamma   90.00
#
_symmetry.space_group_name_H-M   'P 1'
#
loop_
_entity.id
_entity.type
_entity.pdbx_description
1 polymer ?
#
loop_
_entity_poly.entity_id
_entity_poly.type
_entity_poly.pdbx_seq_one_letter_code
_entity_poly.pdbx_strand_id
1 'polypeptide(L)'
;RVLFRSLHAQLLVRSEMNDQNDEGEENEGDDTKHFDAALSVDENTSSLPRPEEFRETQQSKDKWLEEQIKSLKEDLDSKKTEHNDPNDLLHQENVRRGRDKYKTLKQIRQGNTKQRVDEFESM
;
A
#
# COMPACT_ATOMS: atom_id res chain seq x y z
N ARG A 1 -24.02 -24.47 8.74
CA ARG A 1 -23.98 -23.09 8.18
C ARG A 1 -22.83 -22.25 8.77
N VAL A 2 -22.60 -22.27 10.09
CA VAL A 2 -21.50 -21.53 10.75
C VAL A 2 -20.10 -22.04 10.35
N LEU A 3 -19.92 -23.37 10.27
CA LEU A 3 -18.64 -24.00 9.89
C LEU A 3 -18.17 -23.61 8.48
N PHE A 4 -19.10 -23.45 7.52
CA PHE A 4 -18.77 -23.09 6.14
C PHE A 4 -18.25 -21.65 6.02
N ARG A 5 -18.82 -20.73 6.81
CA ARG A 5 -18.33 -19.34 6.91
C ARG A 5 -16.97 -19.25 7.56
N SER A 6 -16.72 -20.03 8.62
CA SER A 6 -15.43 -20.10 9.30
C SER A 6 -14.34 -20.64 8.38
N LEU A 7 -14.64 -21.70 7.61
CA LEU A 7 -13.71 -22.28 6.64
C LEU A 7 -13.39 -21.28 5.52
N HIS A 8 -14.39 -20.55 5.03
CA HIS A 8 -14.19 -19.53 4.00
C HIS A 8 -13.32 -18.37 4.50
N ALA A 9 -13.56 -17.89 5.73
CA ALA A 9 -12.72 -16.86 6.35
C ALA A 9 -11.27 -17.34 6.54
N GLN A 10 -11.07 -18.59 6.97
CA GLN A 10 -9.74 -19.21 7.07
C GLN A 10 -9.03 -19.32 5.71
N LEU A 11 -9.76 -19.64 4.66
CA LEU A 11 -9.21 -19.72 3.31
C LEU A 11 -8.81 -18.35 2.77
N LEU A 12 -9.59 -17.31 3.04
CA LEU A 12 -9.27 -15.92 2.67
C LEU A 12 -7.99 -15.44 3.37
N VAL A 13 -7.91 -15.63 4.69
CA VAL A 13 -6.71 -15.27 5.47
C VAL A 13 -5.48 -16.03 4.94
N ARG A 14 -5.64 -17.32 4.61
CA ARG A 14 -4.53 -18.12 4.07
C ARG A 14 -4.11 -17.69 2.67
N SER A 15 -5.04 -17.26 1.81
CA SER A 15 -4.68 -16.69 0.50
C SER A 15 -3.98 -15.34 0.63
N GLU A 16 -4.39 -14.49 1.58
CA GLU A 16 -3.75 -13.20 1.82
C GLU A 16 -2.33 -13.35 2.41
N MET A 17 -2.09 -14.38 3.23
CA MET A 17 -0.76 -14.69 3.75
C MET A 17 0.20 -15.27 2.69
N ASN A 18 -0.33 -15.85 1.60
CA ASN A 18 0.47 -16.46 0.55
C ASN A 18 0.99 -15.44 -0.50
N ASP A 19 0.59 -14.17 -0.39
CA ASP A 19 1.04 -13.06 -1.25
C ASP A 19 2.27 -12.30 -0.68
N GLN A 20 2.91 -12.80 0.39
CA GLN A 20 4.03 -12.10 1.07
C GLN A 20 5.40 -12.80 1.04
N ASN A 21 5.60 -13.84 0.23
CA ASN A 21 6.94 -14.43 0.05
C ASN A 21 7.49 -14.10 -1.34
N ASP A 22 7.85 -12.83 -1.55
CA ASP A 22 8.94 -12.47 -2.46
C ASP A 22 10.15 -12.26 -1.55
N GLU A 23 10.75 -13.36 -1.11
CA GLU A 23 11.97 -13.33 -0.31
C GLU A 23 13.08 -12.77 -1.21
N GLY A 24 13.50 -11.54 -0.91
CA GLY A 24 14.64 -10.93 -1.55
C GLY A 24 15.86 -11.81 -1.33
N GLU A 25 16.32 -12.45 -2.40
CA GLU A 25 17.59 -13.19 -2.39
C GLU A 25 18.70 -12.25 -1.91
N GLU A 26 19.29 -12.60 -0.76
CA GLU A 26 20.48 -11.96 -0.21
C GLU A 26 21.66 -12.23 -1.17
N ASN A 27 21.91 -11.30 -2.08
CA ASN A 27 23.09 -11.34 -2.94
C ASN A 27 24.33 -10.88 -2.15
N GLU A 28 24.92 -11.78 -1.37
CA GLU A 28 26.31 -11.63 -0.91
C GLU A 28 27.26 -11.83 -2.11
N GLY A 29 27.71 -10.73 -2.72
CA GLY A 29 28.63 -10.82 -3.86
C GLY A 29 29.16 -9.50 -4.40
N ASP A 30 30.40 -9.20 -4.00
CA ASP A 30 31.43 -8.42 -4.71
C ASP A 30 31.33 -6.87 -4.69
N ASP A 31 32.10 -6.29 -3.75
CA ASP A 31 32.31 -4.86 -3.47
C ASP A 31 33.16 -4.11 -4.53
N THR A 32 33.07 -4.50 -5.80
CA THR A 32 33.82 -3.83 -6.89
C THR A 32 33.01 -3.63 -8.17
N LYS A 33 31.72 -3.29 -8.06
CA LYS A 33 30.95 -2.80 -9.21
C LYS A 33 31.05 -1.27 -9.29
N HIS A 34 31.98 -0.79 -10.10
CA HIS A 34 31.95 0.59 -10.59
C HIS A 34 30.68 0.75 -11.43
N PHE A 35 29.58 1.15 -10.80
CA PHE A 35 28.33 1.50 -11.47
C PHE A 35 28.58 2.78 -12.27
N ASP A 36 29.05 2.64 -13.50
CA ASP A 36 28.84 3.68 -14.50
C ASP A 36 27.34 3.69 -14.79
N ALA A 37 26.60 4.48 -14.02
CA ALA A 37 25.15 4.56 -14.04
C ALA A 37 24.67 5.37 -15.27
N ALA A 38 25.16 5.00 -16.44
CA ALA A 38 24.54 5.38 -17.70
C ALA A 38 23.15 4.74 -17.72
N LEU A 39 22.16 5.51 -17.28
CA LEU A 39 20.75 5.12 -17.25
C LEU A 39 20.30 4.87 -18.69
N SER A 40 20.45 3.64 -19.18
CA SER A 40 19.79 3.19 -20.40
C SER A 40 18.30 3.11 -20.09
N VAL A 41 17.59 4.23 -20.32
CA VAL A 41 16.14 4.24 -20.32
C VAL A 41 15.71 3.41 -21.52
N ASP A 42 15.45 2.13 -21.29
CA ASP A 42 14.76 1.32 -22.28
C ASP A 42 13.37 1.97 -22.49
N GLU A 43 13.16 2.48 -23.70
CA GLU A 43 11.97 3.24 -24.10
C GLU A 43 10.69 2.41 -23.87
N ASN A 44 10.82 1.09 -23.82
CA ASN A 44 9.75 0.14 -23.57
C ASN A 44 9.29 0.09 -22.09
N THR A 45 10.05 0.62 -21.13
CA THR A 45 9.65 0.68 -19.71
C THR A 45 8.43 1.56 -19.46
N SER A 46 8.18 2.55 -20.34
CA SER A 46 6.98 3.38 -20.30
C SER A 46 5.71 2.64 -20.73
N SER A 47 5.86 1.52 -21.44
CA SER A 47 4.76 0.67 -21.94
C SER A 47 4.38 -0.45 -20.97
N LEU A 48 5.15 -0.63 -19.88
CA LEU A 48 4.83 -1.65 -18.88
C LEU A 48 3.54 -1.28 -18.15
N PRO A 49 2.57 -2.21 -18.02
CA PRO A 49 1.35 -1.94 -17.30
C PRO A 49 1.66 -1.64 -15.82
N ARG A 50 1.02 -0.60 -15.29
CA ARG A 50 1.06 -0.19 -13.87
C ARG A 50 -0.24 -0.55 -13.18
N PRO A 51 -0.50 -1.85 -12.91
CA PRO A 51 -1.78 -2.31 -12.38
C PRO A 51 -2.14 -1.69 -11.03
N GLU A 52 -1.14 -1.30 -10.24
CA GLU A 52 -1.29 -0.65 -8.95
C GLU A 52 -2.02 0.70 -9.02
N GLU A 53 -1.96 1.42 -10.15
CA GLU A 53 -2.66 2.70 -10.33
C GLU A 53 -4.18 2.56 -10.46
N PHE A 54 -4.66 1.33 -10.73
CA PHE A 54 -6.07 0.97 -10.83
C PHE A 54 -6.55 0.10 -9.66
N ARG A 55 -5.66 -0.21 -8.69
CA ARG A 55 -6.05 -0.97 -7.50
C ARG A 55 -6.90 -0.12 -6.57
N GLU A 56 -7.85 -0.79 -5.93
CA GLU A 56 -8.67 -0.23 -4.85
C GLU A 56 -8.49 -1.09 -3.61
N THR A 57 -8.73 -0.50 -2.43
CA THR A 57 -8.64 -1.22 -1.16
C THR A 57 -9.76 -2.25 -1.04
N GLN A 58 -9.52 -3.33 -0.29
CA GLN A 58 -10.58 -4.31 0.00
C GLN A 58 -11.78 -3.65 0.70
N GLN A 59 -11.52 -2.72 1.62
CA GLN A 59 -12.56 -1.93 2.28
C GLN A 59 -13.44 -1.17 1.28
N SER A 60 -12.87 -0.65 0.18
CA SER A 60 -13.66 0.05 -0.85
C SER A 60 -14.46 -0.90 -1.74
N LYS A 61 -13.96 -2.12 -1.95
CA LYS A 61 -14.59 -3.13 -2.82
C LYS A 61 -15.71 -3.88 -2.13
N ASP A 62 -15.50 -4.26 -0.87
CA ASP A 62 -16.43 -5.08 -0.08
C ASP A 62 -17.21 -4.21 0.91
N LYS A 63 -18.50 -4.00 0.62
CA LYS A 63 -19.43 -3.26 1.49
C LYS A 63 -19.56 -3.87 2.87
N TRP A 64 -19.51 -5.20 2.97
CA TRP A 64 -19.64 -5.87 4.26
C TRP A 64 -18.41 -5.60 5.14
N LEU A 65 -17.22 -5.62 4.54
CA LEU A 65 -15.98 -5.24 5.23
C LEU A 65 -15.99 -3.77 5.65
N GLU A 66 -16.50 -2.88 4.78
CA GLU A 66 -16.68 -1.46 5.12
C GLU A 66 -17.58 -1.27 6.35
N GLU A 67 -18.74 -1.93 6.37
CA GLU A 67 -19.68 -1.90 7.48
C GLU A 67 -19.06 -2.46 8.77
N GLN A 68 -18.33 -3.58 8.68
CA GLN A 68 -17.67 -4.19 9.83
C GLN A 68 -16.59 -3.26 10.42
N ILE A 69 -15.76 -2.63 9.57
CA ILE A 69 -14.74 -1.68 10.01
C ILE A 69 -15.41 -0.46 10.67
N LYS A 70 -16.51 0.02 10.11
CA LYS A 70 -17.28 1.13 10.70
C LYS A 70 -17.82 0.77 12.09
N SER A 71 -18.44 -0.40 12.22
CA SER A 71 -18.94 -0.89 13.51
C SER A 71 -17.84 -1.01 14.55
N LEU A 72 -16.69 -1.59 14.20
CA LEU A 72 -15.55 -1.73 15.10
C LEU A 72 -14.98 -0.37 15.54
N LYS A 73 -14.95 0.63 14.64
CA LYS A 73 -14.53 1.99 14.98
C LYS A 73 -15.46 2.60 16.02
N GLU A 74 -16.77 2.46 15.86
CA GLU A 74 -17.77 2.96 16.81
C GLU A 74 -17.64 2.28 18.18
N ASP A 75 -17.46 0.95 18.21
CA ASP A 75 -17.31 0.19 19.45
C ASP A 75 -16.04 0.57 20.24
N LEU A 76 -14.94 0.85 19.52
CA LEU A 76 -13.65 1.18 20.12
C LEU A 76 -13.52 2.66 20.53
N ASP A 77 -14.34 3.55 19.98
CA ASP A 77 -14.25 4.99 20.24
C ASP A 77 -14.40 5.31 21.74
N SER A 78 -15.32 4.60 22.41
CA SER A 78 -15.56 4.72 23.86
C SER A 78 -14.38 4.29 24.75
N LYS A 79 -13.44 3.52 24.20
CA LYS A 79 -12.28 2.97 24.91
C LYS A 79 -10.97 3.66 24.51
N LYS A 80 -11.05 4.66 23.62
CA LYS A 80 -9.89 5.35 23.10
C LYS A 80 -9.23 6.19 24.20
N THR A 81 -7.92 6.02 24.37
CA THR A 81 -7.12 6.85 25.27
C THR A 81 -6.80 8.19 24.60
N GLU A 82 -6.65 9.27 25.38
CA GLU A 82 -6.28 10.59 24.82
C GLU A 82 -4.86 10.62 24.20
N HIS A 83 -3.99 9.68 24.58
CA HIS A 83 -2.68 9.56 23.97
C HIS A 83 -2.78 8.89 22.60
N ASN A 84 -2.47 9.64 21.54
CA ASN A 84 -2.35 9.14 20.18
C ASN A 84 -0.87 9.15 19.79
N ASP A 85 -0.39 8.06 19.20
CA ASP A 85 0.93 8.00 18.56
C ASP A 85 0.94 8.98 17.37
N PRO A 86 2.07 9.62 17.02
CA PRO A 86 2.22 10.36 15.77
C PRO A 86 1.64 9.64 14.53
N ASN A 87 1.75 8.31 14.45
CA ASN A 87 1.19 7.51 13.37
C ASN A 87 -0.35 7.49 13.38
N ASP A 88 -0.97 7.49 14.56
CA ASP A 88 -2.43 7.55 14.70
C ASP A 88 -2.97 8.88 14.17
N LEU A 89 -2.28 9.98 14.52
CA LEU A 89 -2.64 11.32 14.04
C LEU A 89 -2.50 11.42 12.52
N LEU A 90 -1.42 10.89 11.96
CA LEU A 90 -1.20 10.84 10.51
C LEU A 90 -2.28 10.01 9.80
N HIS A 91 -2.62 8.85 10.35
CA HIS A 91 -3.68 8.01 9.80
C HIS A 91 -5.05 8.72 9.84
N GLN A 92 -5.40 9.34 10.96
CA GLN A 92 -6.65 10.09 11.12
C GLN A 92 -6.75 11.22 10.08
N GLU A 93 -5.67 11.96 9.86
CA GLU A 93 -5.63 13.02 8.85
C GLU A 93 -5.74 12.48 7.41
N ASN A 94 -5.09 11.36 7.12
CA ASN A 94 -5.19 10.70 5.83
C ASN A 94 -6.63 10.24 5.54
N VAL A 95 -7.28 9.59 6.52
CA VAL A 95 -8.69 9.19 6.43
C VAL A 95 -9.60 10.40 6.26
N ARG A 96 -9.38 11.47 7.04
CA ARG A 96 -10.15 12.72 6.93
C ARG A 96 -10.05 13.36 5.54
N ARG A 97 -8.89 13.27 4.89
CA ARG A 97 -8.67 13.72 3.51
C ARG A 97 -9.13 12.74 2.44
N GLY A 98 -9.69 11.58 2.83
CA GLY A 98 -10.11 10.53 1.89
C GLY A 98 -8.95 9.85 1.15
N ARG A 99 -7.73 9.92 1.71
CA ARG A 99 -6.54 9.26 1.17
C ARG A 99 -6.52 7.80 1.57
N ASP A 100 -6.13 6.97 0.61
CA ASP A 100 -5.79 5.57 0.83
C ASP A 100 -4.45 5.24 0.15
N LYS A 101 -3.97 4.02 0.35
CA LYS A 101 -2.67 3.57 -0.19
C LYS A 101 -2.58 3.75 -1.70
N TYR A 102 -3.59 3.35 -2.46
CA TYR A 102 -3.55 3.32 -3.92
C TYR A 102 -3.81 4.69 -4.54
N LYS A 103 -4.72 5.49 -3.97
CA LYS A 103 -4.92 6.90 -4.36
C LYS A 103 -3.63 7.71 -4.16
N THR A 104 -2.94 7.49 -3.04
CA THR A 104 -1.69 8.19 -2.74
C THR A 104 -0.57 7.76 -3.69
N LEU A 105 -0.41 6.45 -3.95
CA LEU A 105 0.55 5.95 -4.94
C LEU A 105 0.31 6.53 -6.33
N LYS A 106 -0.95 6.58 -6.77
CA LYS A 106 -1.32 7.19 -8.04
C LYS A 106 -0.97 8.67 -8.07
N GLN A 107 -1.24 9.41 -6.99
CA GLN A 107 -0.97 10.85 -6.90
C GLN A 107 0.53 11.17 -6.98
N ILE A 108 1.37 10.52 -6.17
CA ILE A 108 2.82 10.83 -6.10
C ILE A 108 3.59 10.35 -7.35
N ARG A 109 2.97 9.53 -8.19
CA ARG A 109 3.55 9.03 -9.44
C ARG A 109 3.08 9.82 -10.67
N GLN A 110 2.26 10.87 -10.48
CA GLN A 110 1.90 11.79 -11.56
C GLN A 110 3.11 12.59 -12.01
N GLY A 111 3.05 13.07 -13.26
CA GLY A 111 4.15 13.79 -13.89
C GLY A 111 5.22 12.84 -14.46
N ASN A 112 6.17 13.43 -15.18
CA ASN A 112 7.29 12.68 -15.74
C ASN A 112 8.37 12.42 -14.67
N THR A 113 9.35 11.57 -14.99
CA THR A 113 10.44 11.25 -14.06
C THR A 113 11.23 12.48 -13.66
N LYS A 114 11.52 13.40 -14.59
CA LYS A 114 12.26 14.63 -14.29
C LYS A 114 11.56 15.49 -13.23
N GLN A 115 10.26 15.73 -13.38
CA GLN A 115 9.49 16.54 -12.43
C GLN A 115 9.52 15.92 -11.02
N ARG A 116 9.37 14.59 -10.91
CA ARG A 116 9.40 13.91 -9.60
C ARG A 116 10.78 13.94 -8.96
N VAL A 117 11.85 13.88 -9.76
CA VAL A 117 13.22 14.05 -9.27
C VAL A 117 13.46 15.50 -8.84
N ASP A 118 13.05 16.48 -9.65
CA ASP A 118 13.19 17.90 -9.32
C ASP A 118 12.42 18.26 -8.02
N GLU A 119 11.22 17.71 -7.81
CA GLU A 119 10.45 17.88 -6.56
C GLU A 119 11.21 17.28 -5.38
N PHE A 120 11.72 16.05 -5.51
CA PHE A 120 12.49 15.38 -4.46
C PHE A 120 13.75 16.16 -4.04
N GLU A 121 14.53 16.67 -5.00
CA GLU A 121 15.73 17.47 -4.74
C GLU A 121 15.43 18.85 -4.11
N SER A 122 14.16 19.28 -4.14
CA SER A 122 13.71 20.56 -3.56
C SER A 122 13.14 20.46 -2.14
N MET A 123 12.94 19.24 -1.62
CA MET A 123 12.40 18.98 -0.27
C MET A 123 13.48 19.08 0.81
#